data_AF-A0A1Q7MI07-F1
#
_entry.id   AF-A0A1Q7MI07-F1
#
_cell.length_a   1.000
_cell.length_b   1.000
_cell.length_c   1.000
_cell.angle_alpha   90.00
_cell.angle_beta   90.00
_cell.angle_gamma   90.00
#
_symmetry.space_group_name_H-M   'P 1'
#
loop_
_entity.id
_entity.type
_entity.pdbx_description
1 polymer ?
#
loop_
_entity_poly.entity_id
_entity_poly.type
_entity_poly.pdbx_seq_one_letter_code
_entity_poly.pdbx_strand_id
1 'polypeptide(L)'
;MSNQQTRDVSSLYCNMSALDTEQRKRYDILTKDVLAKHLEIEELPDGYGIRFPYNPSLFTALSEWATLEQLCCPFLTLTLELHHDQGPVWLKARGDDGVKEFLRAELGI
;
A
#
# COMPACT_ATOMS: atom_id res chain seq x y z
N MET A 1 -6.70 -7.81 30.44
CA MET A 1 -6.10 -6.48 30.18
C MET A 1 -6.24 -6.21 28.69
N SER A 2 -7.41 -5.74 28.26
CA SER A 2 -7.65 -5.38 26.86
C SER A 2 -7.40 -3.89 26.69
N ASN A 3 -6.26 -3.53 26.11
CA ASN A 3 -5.95 -2.15 25.79
C ASN A 3 -6.55 -1.84 24.42
N GLN A 4 -7.85 -1.56 24.40
CA GLN A 4 -8.55 -1.12 23.20
C GLN A 4 -8.26 0.38 23.03
N GLN A 5 -7.10 0.68 22.47
CA GLN A 5 -6.72 2.04 22.12
C GLN A 5 -7.57 2.44 20.91
N THR A 6 -8.61 3.22 21.15
CA THR A 6 -9.29 4.04 20.14
C THR A 6 -8.22 4.77 19.33
N ARG A 7 -7.99 4.33 18.08
CA ARG A 7 -7.06 5.02 17.18
C ARG A 7 -7.71 6.33 16.78
N ASP A 8 -7.03 7.42 17.12
CA ASP A 8 -7.40 8.75 16.72
C ASP A 8 -7.29 8.86 15.19
N VAL A 9 -8.37 9.28 14.52
CA VAL A 9 -8.39 9.52 13.07
C VAL A 9 -7.30 10.53 12.65
N SER A 10 -6.76 11.31 13.61
CA SER A 10 -5.58 12.17 13.46
C SER A 10 -4.27 11.43 13.11
N SER A 11 -4.22 10.09 13.11
CA SER A 11 -3.00 9.31 12.80
C SER A 11 -2.94 8.72 11.38
N LEU A 12 -3.86 9.07 10.49
CA LEU A 12 -3.88 8.62 9.10
C LEU A 12 -3.08 9.57 8.21
N TYR A 13 -1.76 9.42 8.19
CA TYR A 13 -0.87 10.18 7.31
C TYR A 13 0.41 9.42 6.99
N CYS A 14 1.00 9.70 5.83
CA CYS A 14 2.31 9.15 5.47
C CYS A 14 3.43 9.84 6.26
N ASN A 15 3.99 9.14 7.25
CA ASN A 15 5.10 9.63 8.04
C ASN A 15 6.45 9.40 7.34
N MET A 16 6.80 10.26 6.38
CA MET A 16 8.08 10.17 5.66
C MET A 16 9.32 10.28 6.55
N SER A 17 9.20 10.76 7.80
CA SER A 17 10.32 10.78 8.75
C SER A 17 10.67 9.40 9.32
N ALA A 18 9.79 8.41 9.16
CA ALA A 18 10.03 7.03 9.54
C ALA A 18 11.02 6.31 8.61
N LEU A 19 11.28 6.87 7.42
CA LEU A 19 12.23 6.36 6.45
C LEU A 19 13.54 7.15 6.50
N ASP A 20 14.66 6.45 6.49
CA ASP A 20 15.97 7.08 6.35
C ASP A 20 16.16 7.70 4.94
N THR A 21 17.31 8.34 4.71
CA THR A 21 17.57 9.05 3.44
C THR A 21 17.61 8.11 2.23
N GLU A 22 18.18 6.91 2.36
CA GLU A 22 18.27 5.96 1.25
C GLU A 22 16.94 5.24 1.03
N GLN A 23 16.24 4.90 2.11
CA GLN A 23 14.89 4.36 2.07
C GLN A 23 13.91 5.31 1.38
N ARG A 24 13.95 6.62 1.68
CA ARG A 24 13.11 7.61 0.99
C ARG A 24 13.39 7.70 -0.51
N LYS A 25 14.66 7.73 -0.90
CA LYS A 25 15.03 7.71 -2.33
C LYS A 25 14.53 6.45 -3.01
N ARG A 26 14.71 5.30 -2.35
CA ARG A 26 14.27 4.01 -2.88
C ARG A 26 12.75 3.95 -3.01
N TYR A 27 12.03 4.41 -1.99
CA TYR A 27 10.59 4.54 -1.97
C TYR A 27 10.10 5.39 -3.14
N ASP A 28 10.64 6.59 -3.34
CA ASP A 28 10.26 7.48 -4.46
C ASP A 28 10.46 6.83 -5.84
N ILE A 29 11.56 6.10 -6.02
CA ILE A 29 11.84 5.34 -7.25
C ILE A 29 10.79 4.25 -7.45
N LEU A 30 10.53 3.46 -6.40
CA LEU A 30 9.58 2.36 -6.43
C LEU A 30 8.16 2.86 -6.69
N THR A 31 7.69 3.86 -5.95
CA THR A 31 6.35 4.45 -6.11
C THR A 31 6.10 4.87 -7.55
N LYS A 32 7.05 5.58 -8.18
CA LYS A 32 6.94 6.00 -9.59
C LYS A 32 6.95 4.82 -10.56
N ASP A 33 7.81 3.83 -10.31
CA ASP A 33 7.99 2.69 -11.21
C ASP A 33 6.83 1.70 -11.14
N VAL A 34 6.33 1.39 -9.94
CA VAL A 34 5.29 0.37 -9.76
C VAL A 34 3.89 0.92 -10.02
N LEU A 35 3.54 2.10 -9.49
CA LEU A 35 2.17 2.62 -9.62
C LEU A 35 1.82 2.94 -11.08
N ALA A 36 2.78 3.32 -11.92
CA ALA A 36 2.54 3.55 -13.34
C ALA A 36 2.15 2.27 -14.13
N LYS A 37 2.32 1.08 -13.54
CA LYS A 37 2.08 -0.22 -14.18
C LYS A 37 0.75 -0.86 -13.78
N HIS A 38 -0.08 -0.17 -12.99
CA HIS A 38 -1.38 -0.71 -12.61
C HIS A 38 -2.31 -0.84 -13.83
N LEU A 39 -3.15 -1.86 -13.79
CA LEU A 39 -4.15 -2.16 -14.83
C LEU A 39 -5.54 -1.66 -14.41
N GLU A 40 -5.86 -1.76 -13.13
CA GLU A 40 -7.10 -1.25 -12.56
C GLU A 40 -6.94 -0.99 -11.06
N ILE A 41 -7.84 -0.16 -10.52
CA ILE A 41 -8.07 0.01 -9.09
C ILE A 41 -9.49 -0.45 -8.80
N GLU A 42 -9.64 -1.35 -7.84
CA GLU A 42 -10.90 -1.89 -7.37
C GLU A 42 -11.19 -1.39 -5.96
N GLU A 43 -12.40 -0.88 -5.74
CA GLU A 43 -12.87 -0.48 -4.42
C GLU A 43 -13.22 -1.72 -3.58
N LEU A 44 -12.68 -1.79 -2.35
CA LEU A 44 -13.00 -2.81 -1.37
C LEU A 44 -13.82 -2.20 -0.22
N PRO A 45 -14.51 -3.00 0.62
CA PRO A 45 -15.29 -2.47 1.75
C PRO A 45 -14.47 -1.59 2.71
N ASP A 46 -13.20 -1.91 2.91
CA ASP A 46 -12.28 -1.35 3.91
C ASP A 46 -10.93 -0.88 3.30
N GLY A 47 -10.92 -0.58 2.00
CA GLY A 47 -9.71 -0.13 1.30
C GLY A 47 -9.82 -0.23 -0.22
N TYR A 48 -8.69 -0.48 -0.87
CA TYR A 48 -8.59 -0.64 -2.32
C TYR A 48 -7.66 -1.81 -2.70
N GLY A 49 -8.02 -2.48 -3.79
CA GLY A 49 -7.15 -3.40 -4.52
C GLY A 49 -6.59 -2.72 -5.76
N ILE A 50 -5.31 -2.92 -6.04
CA ILE A 50 -4.66 -2.44 -7.26
C ILE A 50 -4.15 -3.66 -8.01
N ARG A 51 -4.60 -3.84 -9.25
CA ARG A 51 -4.20 -4.97 -10.09
C ARG A 51 -3.01 -4.61 -10.96
N PHE A 52 -2.09 -5.55 -11.07
CA PHE A 52 -0.89 -5.46 -11.90
C PHE A 52 -0.78 -6.69 -12.81
N PRO A 53 -0.06 -6.60 -13.95
CA PRO A 53 0.25 -7.78 -14.75
C PRO A 53 1.16 -8.72 -13.95
N TYR A 54 1.09 -10.03 -14.24
CA TYR A 54 2.08 -10.96 -13.72
C TYR A 54 3.47 -10.61 -14.26
N ASN A 55 4.37 -10.28 -13.35
CA ASN A 55 5.78 -10.06 -13.66
C ASN A 55 6.60 -10.29 -12.38
N PRO A 56 7.53 -11.26 -12.36
CA PRO A 56 8.32 -11.56 -11.16
C PRO A 56 9.12 -10.37 -10.62
N SER A 57 9.70 -9.56 -11.50
CA SER A 57 10.47 -8.37 -11.11
C SER A 57 9.56 -7.27 -10.54
N LEU A 58 8.35 -7.11 -11.08
CA LEU A 58 7.35 -6.20 -10.53
C LEU A 58 6.87 -6.66 -9.15
N PHE A 59 6.64 -7.97 -8.96
CA PHE A 59 6.25 -8.50 -7.65
C PHE A 59 7.32 -8.22 -6.58
N THR A 60 8.59 -8.45 -6.89
CA THR A 60 9.69 -8.10 -5.98
C THR A 60 9.71 -6.61 -5.65
N ALA A 61 9.57 -5.74 -6.66
CA ALA A 61 9.53 -4.29 -6.46
C ALA A 61 8.31 -3.85 -5.61
N LEU A 62 7.14 -4.43 -5.85
CA LEU A 62 5.93 -4.20 -5.05
C LEU A 62 6.11 -4.67 -3.60
N SER A 63 6.80 -5.79 -3.38
CA SER A 63 7.08 -6.29 -2.03
C SER A 63 7.99 -5.35 -1.25
N GLU A 64 9.03 -4.82 -1.89
CA GLU A 64 9.93 -3.84 -1.28
C GLU A 64 9.20 -2.51 -1.02
N TRP A 65 8.37 -2.08 -1.97
CA TRP A 65 7.56 -0.88 -1.78
C TRP A 65 6.60 -1.05 -0.59
N ALA A 66 5.91 -2.19 -0.49
CA ALA A 66 4.97 -2.47 0.58
C ALA A 66 5.66 -2.50 1.96
N THR A 67 6.89 -3.01 2.07
CA THR A 67 7.61 -2.97 3.35
C THR A 67 8.02 -1.57 3.76
N LEU A 68 8.39 -0.70 2.81
CA LEU A 68 8.67 0.71 3.07
C LEU A 68 7.39 1.49 3.42
N GLU A 69 6.30 1.23 2.69
CA GLU A 69 4.98 1.80 2.95
C GLU A 69 4.51 1.45 4.37
N GLN A 70 4.73 0.22 4.85
CA GLN A 70 4.37 -0.17 6.21
C GLN A 70 5.14 0.62 7.29
N LEU A 71 6.33 1.16 6.99
CA LEU A 71 7.09 1.98 7.93
C LEU A 71 6.51 3.40 8.03
N CYS A 72 6.19 4.03 6.90
CA CYS A 72 5.63 5.39 6.89
C CYS A 72 4.11 5.41 7.16
N CYS A 73 3.38 4.36 6.80
CA CYS A 73 1.94 4.20 6.95
C CYS A 73 1.60 2.92 7.76
N PRO A 74 2.00 2.84 9.06
CA PRO A 74 1.86 1.61 9.86
C PRO A 74 0.41 1.23 10.19
N PHE A 75 -0.55 2.09 9.88
CA PHE A 75 -1.99 1.84 10.02
C PHE A 75 -2.58 1.00 8.88
N LEU A 76 -1.85 0.83 7.77
CA LEU A 76 -2.28 0.01 6.64
C LEU A 76 -2.02 -1.47 6.92
N THR A 77 -2.93 -2.30 6.42
CA THR A 77 -2.68 -3.71 6.15
C THR A 77 -2.44 -3.86 4.65
N LEU A 78 -1.21 -4.24 4.30
CA LEU A 78 -0.80 -4.46 2.92
C LEU A 78 -0.75 -5.96 2.62
N THR A 79 -1.42 -6.37 1.55
CA THR A 79 -1.40 -7.77 1.07
C THR A 79 -0.96 -7.81 -0.38
N LEU A 80 -0.02 -8.71 -0.69
CA LEU A 80 0.37 -9.04 -2.05
C LEU A 80 -0.12 -10.45 -2.38
N GLU A 81 -0.88 -10.58 -3.46
CA GLU A 81 -1.47 -11.84 -3.89
C GLU A 81 -0.98 -12.20 -5.30
N LEU A 82 -0.48 -13.43 -5.45
CA LEU A 82 -0.19 -14.05 -6.74
C LEU A 82 -1.35 -15.00 -7.07
N HIS A 83 -1.94 -14.82 -8.24
CA HIS A 83 -3.00 -15.69 -8.70
C HIS A 83 -2.44 -16.93 -9.43
N HIS A 84 -3.22 -18.01 -9.43
CA HIS A 84 -2.89 -19.24 -10.17
C HIS A 84 -2.64 -18.96 -11.65
N ASP A 85 -1.95 -19.88 -12.33
CA ASP A 85 -1.69 -19.83 -13.77
C ASP A 85 -1.00 -18.55 -14.25
N GLN A 86 -0.08 -18.00 -13.44
CA GLN A 86 0.58 -16.72 -13.73
C GLN A 86 -0.43 -15.59 -13.98
N GLY A 87 -1.54 -15.65 -13.24
CA GLY A 87 -2.55 -14.61 -13.20
C GLY A 87 -2.05 -13.31 -12.58
N PRO A 88 -2.90 -12.27 -12.55
CA PRO A 88 -2.50 -10.94 -12.10
C PRO A 88 -1.95 -10.93 -10.68
N VAL A 89 -1.11 -9.93 -10.41
CA VAL A 89 -0.67 -9.59 -9.06
C VAL A 89 -1.65 -8.57 -8.48
N TRP A 90 -2.09 -8.78 -7.26
CA TRP A 90 -2.87 -7.79 -6.52
C TRP A 90 -2.08 -7.22 -5.35
N LEU A 91 -2.07 -5.89 -5.24
CA LEU A 91 -1.72 -5.18 -4.02
C LEU A 91 -3.01 -4.69 -3.38
N LYS A 92 -3.34 -5.17 -2.18
CA LYS A 92 -4.48 -4.68 -1.40
C LYS A 92 -3.97 -3.82 -0.27
N ALA A 93 -4.46 -2.59 -0.19
CA ALA A 93 -4.24 -1.68 0.93
C ALA A 93 -5.56 -1.49 1.67
N ARG A 94 -5.59 -1.89 2.94
CA ARG A 94 -6.80 -1.95 3.77
C ARG A 94 -6.53 -1.40 5.16
N GLY A 95 -7.57 -1.07 5.92
CA GLY A 95 -7.44 -0.74 7.33
C GLY A 95 -8.77 -0.38 7.97
N ASP A 96 -8.69 0.12 9.20
CA ASP A 96 -9.88 0.47 9.99
C ASP A 96 -10.51 1.80 9.52
N ASP A 97 -11.52 2.28 10.26
CA ASP A 97 -12.28 3.49 9.95
C ASP A 97 -11.41 4.67 9.51
N GLY A 98 -11.77 5.29 8.39
CA GLY A 98 -11.06 6.43 7.80
C GLY A 98 -9.97 6.05 6.79
N VAL A 99 -9.44 4.83 6.81
CA VAL A 99 -8.37 4.40 5.88
C VAL A 99 -8.83 4.45 4.43
N LYS A 100 -10.07 4.06 4.16
CA LYS A 100 -10.61 4.09 2.80
C LYS A 100 -10.70 5.51 2.23
N GLU A 101 -11.09 6.49 3.03
CA GLU A 101 -11.13 7.90 2.60
C GLU A 101 -9.73 8.48 2.44
N PHE A 102 -8.80 8.12 3.34
CA PHE A 102 -7.39 8.45 3.21
C PHE A 102 -6.80 7.91 1.90
N LEU A 103 -6.96 6.62 1.62
CA LEU A 103 -6.47 5.98 0.39
C LEU A 103 -7.11 6.58 -0.86
N ARG A 104 -8.39 6.94 -0.81
CA ARG A 104 -9.08 7.62 -1.93
C ARG A 104 -8.36 8.92 -2.30
N ALA A 105 -8.06 9.75 -1.31
CA ALA A 105 -7.35 11.01 -1.49
C ALA A 105 -5.92 10.80 -2.03
N GLU A 106 -5.18 9.84 -1.47
CA GLU A 106 -3.80 9.53 -1.91
C GLU A 106 -3.74 8.93 -3.33
N LEU A 107 -4.73 8.11 -3.71
CA LEU A 107 -4.81 7.54 -5.06
C LEU A 107 -5.41 8.51 -6.09
N GLY A 108 -6.05 9.59 -5.66
CA GLY A 108 -6.65 10.62 -6.53
C GLY A 108 -7.89 10.14 -7.28
N ILE A 109 -8.69 9.26 -6.66
CA ILE A 109 -9.90 8.64 -7.23
C ILE A 109 -11.19 9.09 -6.53
#